data_AF-A0A8C9HEX0-F1
#
_entry.id   AF-A0A8C9HEX0-F1
#
_cell.length_a   1.000
_cell.length_b   1.000
_cell.length_c   1.000
_cell.angle_alpha   90.00
_cell.angle_beta   90.00
_cell.angle_gamma   90.00
#
_symmetry.space_group_name_H-M   'P 1'
#
loop_
_entity.id
_entity.type
_entity.pdbx_description
1 polymer ?
#
loop_
_entity_poly.entity_id
_entity_poly.type
_entity_poly.pdbx_seq_one_letter_code
_entity_poly.pdbx_strand_id
1 'polypeptide(L)'
;MAESLRSPRRSLYKLVGSPPWKETFRQRCLERMRNSRDRLLNRYRQAGSSGPGNAQNTFLVQEVMEEEWNALQSMENCPEDLAQLEELIDMAVLEEIQQELIDQGL
;
A
#
# COMPACT_ATOMS: atom_id res chain seq x y z
N MET A 1 -3.00 33.68 -8.84
CA MET A 1 -2.84 34.29 -7.50
C MET A 1 -4.12 35.06 -7.19
N ALA A 2 -5.02 34.54 -6.35
CA ALA A 2 -6.30 35.20 -6.07
C ALA A 2 -6.09 36.34 -5.05
N GLU A 3 -5.90 37.55 -5.54
CA GLU A 3 -5.89 38.76 -4.72
C GLU A 3 -7.29 38.98 -4.14
N SER A 4 -7.47 38.55 -2.89
CA SER A 4 -8.68 38.82 -2.13
C SER A 4 -8.77 40.34 -1.91
N LEU A 5 -9.69 41.00 -2.62
CA LEU A 5 -10.11 42.38 -2.37
C LEU A 5 -10.67 42.50 -0.95
N ARG A 6 -9.78 42.62 0.05
CA ARG A 6 -10.18 42.87 1.44
C ARG A 6 -10.58 44.34 1.56
N SER A 7 -11.76 44.59 2.12
CA SER A 7 -12.24 45.93 2.47
C SER A 7 -11.15 46.74 3.18
N PRO A 8 -10.82 47.99 2.73
CA PRO A 8 -9.77 48.82 3.31
C PRO A 8 -9.92 49.04 4.81
N ARG A 9 -11.16 49.07 5.31
CA ARG A 9 -11.46 49.17 6.75
C ARG A 9 -10.94 47.95 7.52
N ARG A 10 -11.10 46.74 6.98
CA ARG A 10 -10.72 45.49 7.65
C ARG A 10 -9.22 45.42 7.92
N SER A 11 -8.40 46.03 7.06
CA SER A 11 -6.94 46.12 7.19
C SER A 11 -6.49 46.95 8.39
N LEU A 12 -7.33 47.90 8.86
CA LEU A 12 -7.02 48.78 9.98
C LEU A 12 -7.10 48.09 11.35
N TYR A 13 -7.90 47.02 11.47
CA TYR A 13 -8.17 46.36 12.76
C TYR A 13 -8.05 44.84 12.74
N LYS A 14 -7.87 44.20 11.56
CA LYS A 14 -7.54 42.78 11.45
C LYS A 14 -6.13 42.64 10.90
N LEU A 15 -5.24 42.10 11.71
CA LEU A 15 -3.89 41.72 11.31
C LEU A 15 -3.96 40.87 10.02
N VAL A 16 -3.14 41.23 9.04
CA VAL A 16 -3.00 40.46 7.80
C VAL A 16 -2.27 39.16 8.13
N GLY A 17 -2.89 38.02 7.81
CA GLY A 17 -2.38 36.70 8.17
C GLY A 17 -3.09 36.08 9.38
N SER A 18 -2.79 34.80 9.64
CA SER A 18 -3.26 34.13 10.85
C SER A 18 -2.37 34.52 12.04
N PRO A 19 -2.94 34.85 13.21
CA PRO A 19 -2.15 35.02 14.44
C PRO A 19 -1.22 33.84 14.69
N PRO A 20 -0.01 34.05 15.24
CA PRO A 20 0.97 32.98 15.44
C PRO A 20 0.42 31.75 16.18
N TRP A 21 -0.45 31.97 17.17
CA TRP A 21 -1.09 30.89 17.94
C TRP A 21 -1.99 29.98 17.10
N LYS A 22 -2.58 30.49 16.01
CA LYS A 22 -3.42 29.67 15.11
C LYS A 22 -2.59 28.70 14.31
N GLU A 23 -1.38 29.11 13.91
CA GLU A 23 -0.44 28.22 13.23
C GLU A 23 0.06 27.15 14.19
N THR A 24 0.49 27.53 15.41
CA THR A 24 0.92 26.55 16.41
C THR A 24 -0.20 25.58 16.82
N PHE A 25 -1.45 26.05 16.89
CA PHE A 25 -2.61 25.18 17.10
C PHE A 25 -2.82 24.18 15.95
N ARG A 26 -2.74 24.64 14.70
CA ARG A 26 -2.85 23.78 13.52
C ARG A 26 -1.75 22.71 13.51
N GLN A 27 -0.51 23.09 13.78
CA GLN A 27 0.62 22.16 13.87
C GLN A 27 0.39 21.08 14.94
N ARG A 28 -0.04 21.46 16.15
CA ARG A 28 -0.37 20.50 17.22
C ARG A 28 -1.51 19.56 16.85
N CYS A 29 -2.49 20.02 16.08
CA CYS A 29 -3.58 19.18 15.60
C CYS A 29 -3.08 18.12 14.60
N LEU A 30 -2.27 18.54 13.62
CA LEU A 30 -1.66 17.63 12.65
C LEU A 30 -0.73 16.62 13.33
N GLU A 31 0.07 17.06 14.29
CA GLU A 31 0.95 16.19 15.06
C GLU A 31 0.15 15.13 15.84
N ARG A 32 -0.94 15.52 16.51
CA ARG A 32 -1.85 14.56 17.18
C ARG A 32 -2.45 13.55 16.20
N MET A 33 -2.87 14.00 15.01
CA MET A 33 -3.43 13.14 13.97
C MET A 33 -2.36 12.14 13.48
N ARG A 34 -1.14 12.61 13.18
CA ARG A 34 -0.02 11.76 12.75
C ARG A 34 0.32 10.72 13.81
N ASN A 35 0.47 11.14 15.07
CA ASN A 35 0.79 10.26 16.18
C ASN A 35 -0.32 9.22 16.43
N SER A 36 -1.59 9.61 16.27
CA SER A 36 -2.72 8.67 16.38
C SER A 36 -2.65 7.60 15.27
N ARG A 37 -2.43 8.03 14.03
CA ARG A 37 -2.25 7.13 12.89
C ARG A 37 -1.07 6.18 13.09
N ASP A 38 0.08 6.71 13.49
CA ASP A 38 1.30 5.92 13.68
C ASP A 38 1.13 4.88 14.79
N ARG A 39 0.44 5.24 15.90
CA ARG A 39 0.07 4.26 16.95
C ARG A 39 -0.83 3.16 16.44
N LEU A 40 -1.84 3.50 15.62
CA LEU A 40 -2.74 2.51 15.02
C LEU A 40 -1.97 1.54 14.11
N LEU A 41 -1.16 2.07 13.19
CA LEU A 41 -0.36 1.27 12.27
C LEU A 41 0.67 0.41 13.00
N ASN A 42 1.30 0.95 14.05
CA ASN A 42 2.25 0.19 14.86
C ASN A 42 1.58 -0.98 15.57
N ARG A 43 0.33 -0.85 16.04
CA ARG A 43 -0.41 -2.00 16.59
C ARG A 43 -0.60 -3.10 15.55
N TYR A 44 -0.97 -2.75 14.32
CA TYR A 44 -1.12 -3.73 13.25
C TYR A 44 0.21 -4.37 12.83
N ARG A 45 1.30 -3.60 12.74
CA ARG A 45 2.63 -4.14 12.46
C ARG A 45 3.11 -5.09 13.57
N GLN A 46 2.87 -4.71 14.83
CA GLN A 46 3.25 -5.51 16.01
C GLN A 46 2.34 -6.73 16.22
N ALA A 47 1.12 -6.71 15.66
CA ALA A 47 0.23 -7.86 15.62
C ALA A 47 0.82 -9.03 14.80
N GLY A 48 1.93 -8.85 14.09
CA GLY A 48 2.71 -9.97 13.51
C GLY A 48 3.99 -10.34 14.26
N SER A 49 4.37 -9.64 15.34
CA SER A 49 5.74 -9.73 15.87
C SER A 49 5.88 -9.74 17.40
N SER A 50 4.86 -9.42 18.20
CA SER A 50 5.09 -9.28 19.66
C SER A 50 3.89 -9.69 20.53
N GLY A 51 4.00 -10.87 21.14
CA GLY A 51 3.19 -11.30 22.28
C GLY A 51 3.08 -12.84 22.38
N PRO A 52 3.17 -13.46 23.57
CA PRO A 52 3.08 -14.92 23.73
C PRO A 52 1.70 -15.49 23.32
N GLY A 53 0.62 -14.71 23.38
CA GLY A 53 -0.69 -15.08 22.83
C GLY A 53 -0.87 -14.79 21.33
N ASN A 54 0.10 -14.12 20.71
CA ASN A 54 0.08 -13.74 19.30
C ASN A 54 1.00 -14.61 18.44
N ALA A 55 2.01 -15.24 19.07
CA ALA A 55 2.81 -16.29 18.46
C ALA A 55 1.95 -17.42 17.87
N GLN A 56 0.83 -17.75 18.53
CA GLN A 56 -0.12 -18.76 18.05
C GLN A 56 -0.86 -18.32 16.78
N ASN A 57 -1.22 -17.04 16.66
CA ASN A 57 -1.90 -16.52 15.47
C ASN A 57 -0.93 -16.36 14.30
N THR A 58 0.31 -15.92 14.55
CA THR A 58 1.35 -15.88 13.51
C THR A 58 1.74 -17.28 13.05
N PHE A 59 1.79 -18.25 13.98
CA PHE A 59 2.02 -19.65 13.66
C PHE A 59 0.87 -20.23 12.83
N LEU A 60 -0.39 -19.95 13.18
CA LEU A 60 -1.57 -20.35 12.39
C LEU A 60 -1.52 -19.80 10.96
N VAL A 61 -1.18 -18.52 10.78
CA VAL A 61 -1.08 -17.92 9.44
C VAL A 61 0.06 -18.54 8.63
N GLN A 62 1.21 -18.81 9.26
CA GLN A 62 2.33 -19.48 8.60
C GLN A 62 1.98 -20.92 8.22
N GLU A 63 1.37 -21.68 9.14
CA GLU A 63 0.93 -23.06 8.92
C GLU A 63 -0.08 -23.14 7.77
N VAL A 64 -1.11 -22.28 7.77
CA VAL A 64 -2.10 -22.23 6.68
C VAL A 64 -1.45 -21.82 5.35
N MET A 65 -0.52 -20.86 5.35
CA MET A 65 0.22 -20.54 4.11
C MET A 65 1.05 -21.71 3.61
N GLU A 66 1.76 -22.42 4.49
CA GLU A 66 2.57 -23.57 4.11
C GLU A 66 1.70 -24.72 3.60
N GLU A 67 0.56 -25.01 4.24
CA GLU A 67 -0.39 -26.03 3.79
C GLU A 67 -0.96 -25.72 2.40
N GLU A 68 -1.45 -24.50 2.19
CA GLU A 68 -2.02 -24.09 0.91
C GLU A 68 -0.94 -24.01 -0.19
N TRP A 69 0.27 -23.56 0.15
CA TRP A 69 1.40 -23.55 -0.77
C TRP A 69 1.82 -24.97 -1.18
N ASN A 70 1.87 -25.91 -0.23
CA ASN A 70 2.15 -27.31 -0.51
C ASN A 70 1.05 -27.97 -1.35
N ALA A 71 -0.23 -27.61 -1.13
CA ALA A 71 -1.34 -28.10 -1.93
C ALA A 71 -1.24 -27.60 -3.38
N LEU A 72 -0.89 -26.33 -3.59
CA LEU A 72 -0.63 -25.76 -4.91
C LEU A 72 0.56 -26.43 -5.59
N GLN A 73 1.70 -26.58 -4.91
CA GLN A 73 2.85 -27.31 -5.47
C GLN A 73 2.51 -28.76 -5.81
N SER A 74 1.71 -29.43 -4.99
CA SER A 74 1.25 -30.80 -5.28
C SER A 74 0.38 -30.88 -6.53
N MET A 75 -0.43 -29.84 -6.81
CA MET A 75 -1.16 -29.71 -8.07
C MET A 75 -0.24 -29.37 -9.26
N GLU A 76 0.82 -28.60 -9.01
CA GLU A 76 1.84 -28.20 -9.99
C GLU A 76 2.82 -29.35 -10.31
N ASN A 77 2.91 -30.38 -9.45
CA ASN A 77 3.42 -31.71 -9.78
C ASN A 77 2.41 -32.47 -10.67
N CYS A 78 1.87 -31.79 -11.67
CA CYS A 78 1.08 -32.40 -12.72
C CYS A 78 1.98 -33.36 -13.54
N PRO A 79 1.43 -34.44 -14.11
CA PRO A 79 2.18 -35.30 -15.03
C PRO A 79 2.85 -34.45 -16.12
N GLU A 80 4.08 -34.83 -16.49
CA GLU A 80 4.96 -34.11 -17.44
C GLU A 80 4.25 -33.57 -18.69
N ASP A 81 3.23 -34.29 -19.19
CA ASP A 81 2.43 -33.93 -20.35
C ASP A 81 1.61 -32.63 -20.16
N LEU A 82 1.15 -32.34 -18.94
CA LEU A 82 0.42 -31.10 -18.62
C LEU A 82 1.38 -29.92 -18.44
N ALA A 83 2.57 -30.15 -17.87
CA ALA A 83 3.61 -29.12 -17.76
C ALA A 83 4.14 -28.72 -19.14
N GLN A 84 4.34 -29.68 -20.05
CA GLN A 84 4.70 -29.40 -21.45
C GLN A 84 3.62 -28.60 -22.17
N LEU A 85 2.35 -28.87 -21.89
CA LEU A 85 1.24 -28.12 -22.49
C LEU A 85 1.20 -26.67 -21.98
N GLU A 86 1.44 -26.46 -20.69
CA GLU A 86 1.54 -25.13 -20.09
C GLU A 86 2.72 -24.33 -20.67
N GLU A 87 3.89 -24.96 -20.81
CA GLU A 87 5.06 -24.34 -21.44
C GLU A 87 4.81 -23.95 -22.92
N LEU A 88 4.08 -24.78 -23.67
CA LEU A 88 3.67 -24.45 -25.04
C LEU A 88 2.71 -23.25 -25.09
N ILE A 89 1.80 -23.14 -24.12
CA ILE A 89 0.88 -21.99 -24.02
C ILE A 89 1.66 -20.72 -23.69
N ASP A 90 2.57 -20.77 -22.73
CA ASP A 90 3.41 -19.63 -22.34
C ASP A 90 4.29 -19.16 -23.50
N MET A 91 4.88 -20.10 -24.25
CA MET A 91 5.66 -19.80 -25.44
C MET A 91 4.82 -19.09 -26.52
N ALA A 92 3.58 -19.55 -26.76
CA ALA A 92 2.68 -18.90 -27.72
C ALA A 92 2.32 -17.47 -27.32
N VAL A 93 2.10 -17.21 -26.02
CA VAL A 93 1.83 -15.86 -25.50
C VAL A 93 3.06 -14.96 -25.68
N LEU A 94 4.27 -15.46 -25.43
CA LEU A 94 5.50 -14.71 -25.66
C LEU A 94 5.71 -14.36 -27.13
N GLU A 95 5.41 -15.28 -28.05
CA GLU A 95 5.45 -15.02 -29.49
C GLU A 95 4.44 -13.94 -29.91
N GLU A 96 3.22 -13.97 -29.36
CA GLU A 96 2.21 -12.94 -29.60
C GLU A 96 2.69 -11.56 -29.13
N ILE A 97 3.26 -11.47 -27.93
CA ILE A 97 3.83 -10.23 -27.39
C ILE A 97 4.99 -9.73 -28.26
N GLN A 98 5.88 -10.62 -28.70
CA GLN A 98 6.99 -10.24 -29.58
C GLN A 98 6.48 -9.70 -30.92
N GLN A 99 5.45 -10.33 -31.50
CA GLN A 99 4.85 -9.86 -32.74
C GLN A 99 4.19 -8.50 -32.56
N GLU A 100 3.49 -8.28 -31.44
CA GLU A 100 2.88 -6.99 -31.12
C GLU A 100 3.95 -5.88 -30.98
N LEU A 101 5.07 -6.17 -30.34
CA LEU A 101 6.18 -5.22 -30.22
C LEU A 101 6.79 -4.86 -31.59
N ILE A 102 6.99 -5.86 -32.45
CA ILE A 102 7.47 -5.66 -33.82
C ILE A 102 6.47 -4.78 -34.61
N ASP A 103 5.18 -5.07 -34.50
CA ASP A 103 4.12 -4.32 -35.18
C ASP A 103 4.01 -2.87 -34.66
N GLN A 104 4.35 -2.63 -33.39
CA GLN A 104 4.47 -1.30 -32.78
C GLN A 104 5.79 -0.57 -33.14
N GLY A 105 6.73 -1.24 -33.81
CA GLY A 105 7.99 -0.65 -34.27
C GLY A 105 9.07 -0.52 -33.19
N LEU A 106 9.06 -1.40 -32.18
CA LEU A 106 10.15 -1.60 -31.22
C LEU A 106 10.97 -2.85 -31.54
#